data_AF-A0A926H0N7-F1
#
_entry.id   AF-A0A926H0N7-F1
#
_cell.length_a   1.000
_cell.length_b   1.000
_cell.length_c   1.000
_cell.angle_alpha   90.00
_cell.angle_beta   90.00
_cell.angle_gamma   90.00
#
_symmetry.space_group_name_H-M   'P 1'
#
loop_
_entity.id
_entity.type
_entity.pdbx_description
1 polymer ?
#
loop_
_entity_poly.entity_id
_entity_poly.type
_entity_poly.pdbx_seq_one_letter_code
_entity_poly.pdbx_strand_id
1 'polypeptide(L)'
;MSLELSTDVELRVREYAAAEGVSVSDLIARTFPPRPRPVPADDPVLQFLNARLREAENATPEEIAAADVEYRQWQRNMNETRRESGERLLFPEVEP
;
A
#
# COMPACT_ATOMS: atom_id res chain seq x y z
N MET A 1 27.30 -9.03 -11.57
CA MET A 1 26.43 -10.19 -11.80
C MET A 1 26.28 -10.31 -13.32
N SER A 2 26.76 -11.40 -13.92
CA SER A 2 26.63 -11.62 -15.37
C SER A 2 25.38 -12.47 -15.60
N LEU A 3 24.44 -11.95 -16.39
CA LEU A 3 23.25 -12.69 -16.81
C LEU A 3 23.55 -13.33 -18.16
N GLU A 4 23.42 -14.65 -18.26
CA GLU A 4 23.48 -15.32 -19.56
C GLU A 4 22.10 -15.27 -20.19
N LEU A 5 21.97 -14.43 -21.22
CA LEU A 5 20.76 -14.30 -22.03
C LEU A 5 20.99 -15.02 -23.36
N SER A 6 19.92 -15.57 -23.94
CA SER A 6 20.00 -16.00 -25.34
C SER A 6 20.17 -14.78 -26.25
N THR A 7 20.82 -14.97 -27.39
CA THR A 7 21.14 -13.89 -28.34
C THR A 7 19.91 -13.06 -28.74
N ASP A 8 18.77 -13.71 -28.98
CA ASP A 8 17.52 -13.03 -29.34
C ASP A 8 16.96 -12.16 -28.21
N VAL A 9 17.10 -12.62 -26.96
CA VAL A 9 16.64 -11.87 -25.78
C VAL A 9 17.56 -10.69 -25.53
N GLU A 10 18.87 -10.86 -25.67
CA GLU A 10 19.84 -9.78 -25.53
C GLU A 10 19.60 -8.66 -26.56
N LEU A 11 19.33 -9.02 -27.81
CA LEU A 11 19.03 -8.06 -28.88
C LEU A 11 17.80 -7.23 -28.54
N ARG A 12 16.70 -7.88 -28.14
CA ARG A 12 15.46 -7.21 -27.74
C ARG A 12 15.65 -6.30 -26.54
N VAL A 13 16.36 -6.75 -25.50
CA VAL A 13 16.62 -5.93 -24.32
C VAL A 13 17.40 -4.66 -24.68
N ARG A 14 18.37 -4.75 -25.60
CA ARG A 14 19.11 -3.58 -26.09
C ARG A 14 18.21 -2.62 -26.89
N GLU A 15 17.34 -3.14 -27.75
CA GLU A 15 16.38 -2.34 -28.52
C GLU A 15 15.40 -1.59 -27.60
N TYR A 16 14.84 -2.29 -26.61
CA TYR A 16 13.95 -1.67 -25.63
C TYR A 16 14.68 -0.62 -24.77
N ALA A 17 15.91 -0.90 -24.32
CA ALA A 17 16.70 0.05 -23.55
C ALA A 17 17.01 1.32 -24.35
N ALA A 18 17.34 1.17 -25.64
CA ALA A 18 17.57 2.29 -26.55
C ALA A 18 16.29 3.11 -26.79
N ALA A 19 15.14 2.45 -26.97
CA ALA A 19 13.85 3.12 -27.16
C ALA A 19 13.42 3.92 -25.92
N GLU A 20 13.72 3.41 -24.72
CA GLU A 20 13.44 4.11 -23.45
C GLU A 20 14.53 5.10 -23.03
N GLY A 21 15.67 5.17 -23.75
CA GLY A 21 16.78 6.05 -23.42
C GLY A 21 17.48 5.70 -22.10
N VAL A 22 17.42 4.44 -21.67
CA VAL A 22 18.01 3.93 -20.42
C VAL A 22 19.13 2.94 -20.71
N SER A 23 19.99 2.68 -19.71
CA SER A 23 20.96 1.60 -19.85
C SER A 23 20.28 0.24 -19.77
N VAL A 24 20.88 -0.78 -20.40
CA VAL A 24 20.41 -2.17 -20.31
C VAL A 24 20.33 -2.64 -18.85
N SER A 25 21.31 -2.26 -18.03
CA SER A 25 21.33 -2.58 -16.61
C SER A 25 20.14 -1.97 -15.85
N ASP A 26 19.79 -0.72 -16.15
CA ASP A 26 18.66 -0.05 -15.53
C ASP A 26 17.32 -0.65 -15.97
N LEU A 27 17.20 -1.00 -17.25
CA LEU A 27 16.02 -1.69 -17.77
C LEU A 27 15.81 -3.04 -17.08
N ILE A 28 16.89 -3.83 -16.92
CA ILE A 28 16.84 -5.11 -16.21
C ILE A 28 16.46 -4.91 -14.75
N ALA A 29 17.04 -3.93 -14.05
CA ALA A 29 16.73 -3.63 -12.66
C ALA A 29 15.27 -3.20 -12.45
N ARG A 30 14.68 -2.46 -13.40
CA ARG A 30 13.27 -2.06 -13.40
C ARG A 30 12.33 -3.21 -13.69
N THR A 31 12.72 -4.10 -14.60
CA THR A 31 11.90 -5.25 -15.03
C THR A 31 11.91 -6.37 -14.00
N PHE A 32 13.05 -6.58 -13.36
CA PHE A 32 13.27 -7.59 -12.33
C PHE A 32 13.72 -6.93 -11.03
N PRO A 33 12.82 -6.18 -10.35
CA PRO A 33 13.16 -5.63 -9.06
C PRO A 33 13.59 -6.78 -8.13
N PRO A 34 14.58 -6.56 -7.25
CA PRO A 34 15.00 -7.57 -6.31
C PRO A 34 13.77 -8.05 -5.55
N ARG A 35 13.56 -9.37 -5.50
CA ARG A 35 12.44 -9.92 -4.74
C ARG A 35 12.56 -9.41 -3.30
N PRO A 36 11.49 -8.84 -2.72
CA PRO A 36 11.51 -8.49 -1.31
C PRO A 36 11.93 -9.73 -0.51
N ARG A 37 12.80 -9.52 0.48
CA ARG A 37 13.25 -10.62 1.35
C ARG A 37 12.00 -11.28 1.94
N PRO A 38 11.94 -12.63 1.96
CA PRO A 38 10.82 -13.31 2.60
C PRO A 38 10.72 -12.82 4.04
N VAL A 39 9.54 -12.34 4.42
CA VAL A 39 9.29 -11.90 5.79
C VAL A 39 9.22 -13.16 6.66
N PRO A 40 9.93 -13.21 7.80
CA PRO A 40 9.85 -14.35 8.70
C PRO A 40 8.41 -14.61 9.15
N ALA A 41 8.03 -15.90 9.27
CA ALA A 41 6.68 -16.27 9.69
C ALA A 41 6.38 -15.88 11.16
N ASP A 42 7.43 -15.64 11.94
CA ASP A 42 7.42 -15.17 13.31
C ASP A 42 7.50 -13.64 13.44
N ASP A 43 7.36 -12.90 12.33
CA ASP A 43 7.33 -11.44 12.38
C ASP A 43 6.13 -10.95 13.22
N PRO A 44 6.36 -10.19 14.31
CA PRO A 44 5.31 -9.78 15.21
C PRO A 44 4.32 -8.80 14.56
N VAL A 45 4.76 -8.02 13.57
CA VAL A 45 3.89 -7.12 12.81
C VAL A 45 2.96 -7.95 11.93
N LEU A 46 3.48 -8.99 11.25
CA LEU A 46 2.63 -9.89 10.48
C LEU A 46 1.63 -10.66 11.35
N GLN A 47 2.04 -11.10 12.53
CA GLN A 47 1.13 -11.76 13.47
C GLN A 47 0.00 -10.83 13.91
N PHE A 48 0.33 -9.58 14.25
CA PHE A 48 -0.64 -8.56 14.60
C PHE A 48 -1.63 -8.30 13.44
N LEU A 49 -1.12 -8.08 12.23
CA LEU A 49 -1.96 -7.83 11.05
C LEU A 49 -2.87 -9.03 10.73
N ASN A 50 -2.35 -10.26 10.82
CA ASN A 50 -3.15 -11.47 10.62
C ASN A 50 -4.22 -11.64 11.70
N ALA A 51 -3.93 -11.30 12.96
CA ALA A 51 -4.93 -11.34 14.03
C ALA A 51 -6.06 -10.34 13.78
N ARG A 52 -5.71 -9.09 13.42
CA ARG A 52 -6.69 -8.05 13.05
C ARG A 52 -7.52 -8.44 11.83
N LEU A 53 -6.91 -9.05 10.82
CA LEU A 53 -7.63 -9.53 9.64
C LEU A 53 -8.65 -10.61 10.01
N ARG A 54 -8.26 -11.60 10.83
CA ARG A 54 -9.18 -12.64 11.31
C ARG A 54 -10.33 -12.08 12.13
N GLU A 55 -10.06 -11.09 12.98
CA GLU A 55 -11.13 -10.40 13.73
C GLU A 55 -12.11 -9.72 12.77
N ALA A 56 -11.62 -9.03 11.74
CA ALA A 56 -12.46 -8.40 10.73
C ALA A 56 -13.25 -9.41 9.88
N GLU A 57 -12.66 -10.54 9.51
CA GLU A 57 -13.34 -11.61 8.76
C GLU A 57 -14.49 -12.25 9.53
N ASN A 58 -14.40 -12.26 10.86
CA ASN A 58 -15.43 -12.82 11.74
C ASN A 58 -16.36 -11.77 12.34
N ALA A 59 -16.21 -10.50 11.96
CA ALA A 59 -17.04 -9.42 12.48
C ALA A 59 -18.49 -9.58 12.01
N THR A 60 -19.42 -9.47 12.94
CA THR A 60 -20.85 -9.47 12.64
C THR A 60 -21.27 -8.14 12.00
N PRO A 61 -22.36 -8.12 11.21
CA PRO A 61 -22.89 -6.87 10.66
C PRO A 61 -23.19 -5.80 11.72
N GLU A 62 -23.59 -6.22 12.93
CA GLU A 62 -23.86 -5.32 14.06
C GLU A 62 -22.58 -4.68 14.61
N GLU A 63 -21.49 -5.44 14.73
CA GLU A 63 -20.18 -4.92 15.14
C GLU A 63 -19.61 -3.96 14.10
N ILE A 64 -19.79 -4.26 12.81
CA ILE A 64 -19.39 -3.37 11.72
C ILE A 64 -20.18 -2.07 11.79
N ALA A 65 -21.51 -2.14 11.98
CA ALA A 65 -22.35 -0.96 12.10
C ALA A 65 -21.99 -0.11 13.33
N ALA A 66 -21.65 -0.74 14.46
CA ALA A 66 -21.18 -0.03 15.65
C ALA A 66 -19.83 0.67 15.40
N ALA A 67 -18.88 -0.01 14.76
CA ALA A 67 -17.58 0.56 14.40
C ALA A 67 -17.72 1.74 13.42
N ASP A 68 -18.65 1.68 12.46
CA ASP A 68 -18.95 2.80 11.56
C ASP A 68 -19.49 4.02 12.30
N VAL A 69 -20.34 3.80 13.32
CA VAL A 69 -20.86 4.88 14.17
C VAL A 69 -19.73 5.51 14.99
N GLU A 70 -18.90 4.70 15.64
CA GLU A 70 -17.74 5.16 16.41
C GLU A 70 -16.75 5.93 15.52
N TYR A 71 -16.49 5.43 14.32
CA TYR A 71 -15.59 6.08 13.36
C TYR A 71 -16.12 7.46 12.95
N ARG A 72 -17.40 7.58 12.63
CA ARG A 72 -18.03 8.88 12.32
C ARG A 72 -17.99 9.84 13.51
N GLN A 73 -18.17 9.35 14.74
CA GLN A 73 -18.05 10.17 15.94
C GLN A 73 -16.61 10.68 16.11
N TRP A 74 -15.61 9.81 15.94
CA TRP A 74 -14.22 10.20 15.97
C TRP A 74 -13.90 11.28 14.91
N GLN A 75 -14.40 11.12 13.67
CA GLN A 75 -14.21 12.11 12.61
C GLN A 75 -14.81 13.49 12.99
N ARG A 76 -16.00 13.50 13.61
CA ARG A 76 -16.62 14.74 14.11
C ARG A 76 -15.82 15.39 15.24
N ASN A 77 -15.29 14.60 16.17
CA ASN A 77 -14.44 15.10 17.26
C ASN A 77 -13.14 15.70 16.71
N MET A 78 -12.55 15.08 15.67
CA MET A 78 -11.36 15.60 15.00
C MET A 78 -11.61 16.94 14.28
N ASN A 79 -12.86 17.19 13.87
CA ASN A 79 -13.26 18.46 13.27
C ASN A 79 -13.57 19.56 14.32
N GLU A 80 -13.84 19.20 15.58
CA GLU A 80 -14.35 20.12 16.61
C GLU A 80 -13.43 21.32 16.82
N THR A 81 -12.14 21.08 17.07
CA THR A 81 -11.13 22.15 17.23
C THR A 81 -11.03 23.06 16.01
N ARG A 82 -11.20 22.52 14.80
CA ARG A 82 -11.11 23.31 13.56
C ARG A 82 -12.38 24.12 13.29
N ARG A 83 -13.54 23.61 13.71
CA ARG A 83 -14.81 24.31 13.63
C ARG A 83 -14.76 25.58 14.49
N GLU A 84 -14.19 25.49 15.69
CA GLU A 84 -14.03 26.61 16.61
C GLU A 84 -13.03 27.66 16.10
N SER A 85 -11.96 27.24 15.41
CA SER A 85 -10.96 28.15 14.83
C SER A 85 -11.33 28.72 13.46
N GLY A 86 -12.43 28.25 12.86
CA GLY A 86 -12.84 28.64 11.51
C GLY A 86 -11.93 28.08 10.41
N GLU A 87 -11.14 27.06 10.71
CA GLU A 87 -10.26 26.39 9.77
C GLU A 87 -10.99 25.39 8.89
N ARG A 88 -10.37 25.03 7.77
CA ARG A 88 -10.88 23.96 6.91
C ARG A 88 -10.93 22.63 7.67
N LEU A 89 -12.10 21.99 7.65
CA LEU A 89 -12.36 20.70 8.27
C LEU A 89 -11.51 19.57 7.67
N LEU A 90 -11.18 18.57 8.49
CA LEU A 90 -10.44 17.38 8.07
C LEU A 90 -11.36 16.37 7.37
N PHE A 91 -12.58 16.23 7.88
CA PHE A 91 -13.60 15.30 7.39
C PHE A 91 -14.91 16.06 7.11
N PRO A 92 -15.00 16.83 6.01
CA PRO A 92 -16.20 17.63 5.72
C PRO A 92 -17.47 16.78 5.50
N GLU A 93 -17.33 15.53 5.08
CA GLU A 93 -18.42 14.61 4.73
C GLU A 93 -19.23 14.07 5.93
N VAL A 94 -18.74 14.24 7.16
CA VAL A 94 -19.43 13.75 8.38
C VAL A 94 -20.23 14.82 9.12
N GLU A 95 -20.18 16.05 8.63
CA GLU A 95 -20.95 17.20 9.12
C GLU A 95 -22.32 17.27 8.41
N PRO A 96 -23.41 17.59 9.13
CA PRO A 96 -24.75 17.75 8.55
C PRO A 96 -24.92 19.05 7.73
#